data_AF-A0A9N9VQ27-F1
#
_entry.id   AF-A0A9N9VQ27-F1
#
_cell.length_a   1.000
_cell.length_b   1.000
_cell.length_c   1.000
_cell.angle_alpha   90.00
_cell.angle_beta   90.00
_cell.angle_gamma   90.00
#
_symmetry.space_group_name_H-M   'P 1'
#
loop_
_entity.id
_entity.type
_entity.pdbx_description
1 polymer ?
#
loop_
_entity_poly.entity_id
_entity_poly.type
_entity_poly.pdbx_seq_one_letter_code
_entity_poly.pdbx_strand_id
1 'polypeptide(L)'
;MPQRGQNFPPQQQLLGSPFQNGVIATTAPISVLSILSPYLNVMGNGPHELPWEALAANLEWRAESPCTFQSTNYHFQFKADQSDSIRNFINTMASAIKGSADRERLKYPDQYIVPAADDIMIDMTVARKIAPLIHKLREDGWYWKQDDLPDAASCQHLRDDCPGMLPLKERKMSAFLRVFDSDQANGISCPFDRVANEDVFFNLEVFKALVICGEMDILLRICSHPDVHFSYWLDGPLSCDCDDDDDCGIGDDNEWAFIANHALWSFITLNLMSWLKRASTSGVGHPNNQNVYRDTEAYQEMVFERTRFRCWPLAQYQHMFFFGIAGQQFHEWGGLHDETKWKRALDLWGIDYLRYRPLLGYGTYEDFLDCQGKKLPENTHHTATEISQLRSDLVTRTQLPNELIDRVLEEGEYDTPTRLLQIPHDPLHPANRKELHKYLEECWALLVRSEILVRALNSRRSATARAGGVASDHPGEDTGPGIEMDVVNIDWETEIGEVIQKLFGCTCCLDKLKNGEDIGFVNSKVNTNAEMCSRFRASRKWPYNN
;
A
#
# COMPACT_ATOMS: atom_id res chain seq x y z
N MET A 1 18.94 -70.13 -19.81
CA MET A 1 20.28 -70.76 -19.88
C MET A 1 21.34 -69.64 -19.93
N PRO A 2 22.58 -69.86 -19.45
CA PRO A 2 23.21 -69.18 -18.29
C PRO A 2 23.80 -67.79 -18.61
N GLN A 3 24.09 -66.85 -17.69
CA GLN A 3 24.83 -66.86 -16.39
C GLN A 3 26.38 -66.86 -16.49
N ARG A 4 27.03 -66.02 -15.65
CA ARG A 4 28.49 -65.84 -15.37
C ARG A 4 29.29 -65.05 -16.43
N GLY A 5 30.34 -64.26 -16.10
CA GLY A 5 30.95 -63.89 -14.80
C GLY A 5 32.50 -63.97 -14.81
N GLN A 6 33.17 -63.25 -13.87
CA GLN A 6 34.63 -63.28 -13.55
C GLN A 6 35.61 -62.58 -14.54
N ASN A 7 36.85 -62.15 -14.17
CA ASN A 7 37.39 -61.46 -12.97
C ASN A 7 38.92 -61.17 -13.18
N PHE A 8 39.38 -59.92 -12.92
CA PHE A 8 40.72 -59.54 -12.35
C PHE A 8 42.07 -59.97 -13.00
N PRO A 9 43.23 -59.48 -12.50
CA PRO A 9 43.59 -58.13 -11.99
C PRO A 9 44.70 -57.51 -12.91
N PRO A 10 46.00 -57.25 -12.60
CA PRO A 10 46.81 -57.19 -11.35
C PRO A 10 46.97 -55.73 -10.80
N GLN A 11 48.15 -55.35 -10.28
CA GLN A 11 48.54 -54.07 -9.67
C GLN A 11 50.04 -53.79 -9.94
N GLN A 12 50.52 -52.57 -9.65
CA GLN A 12 51.83 -52.35 -9.01
C GLN A 12 51.83 -51.06 -8.15
N GLN A 13 52.68 -51.05 -7.11
CA GLN A 13 52.72 -50.06 -6.00
C GLN A 13 54.10 -49.37 -5.90
N LEU A 14 54.30 -48.64 -4.79
CA LEU A 14 55.57 -48.17 -4.16
C LEU A 14 56.01 -46.76 -4.60
N LEU A 15 56.59 -45.88 -3.78
CA LEU A 15 56.83 -45.75 -2.31
C LEU A 15 57.09 -44.22 -2.06
N GLY A 16 56.68 -43.57 -0.97
CA GLY A 16 57.35 -43.60 0.34
C GLY A 16 57.19 -42.25 1.09
N SER A 17 57.25 -42.28 2.43
CA SER A 17 57.02 -41.16 3.39
C SER A 17 58.39 -40.48 3.78
N PRO A 18 58.63 -39.66 4.87
CA PRO A 18 57.86 -39.44 6.12
C PRO A 18 57.96 -38.08 6.91
N PHE A 19 57.23 -38.02 8.06
CA PHE A 19 57.48 -37.25 9.33
C PHE A 19 57.51 -35.68 9.33
N GLN A 20 57.14 -34.93 10.40
CA GLN A 20 56.19 -35.08 11.54
C GLN A 20 55.99 -33.71 12.25
N ASN A 21 55.05 -33.63 13.22
CA ASN A 21 54.77 -32.52 14.16
C ASN A 21 54.04 -31.28 13.55
N GLY A 22 53.07 -30.64 14.20
CA GLY A 22 52.44 -30.94 15.48
C GLY A 22 51.97 -29.67 16.20
N VAL A 23 50.76 -29.18 15.90
CA VAL A 23 50.12 -28.06 16.62
C VAL A 23 48.65 -28.40 16.90
N ILE A 24 48.24 -28.24 18.16
CA ILE A 24 46.84 -28.40 18.58
C ILE A 24 46.10 -27.11 18.23
N ALA A 25 45.08 -27.21 17.38
CA ALA A 25 44.12 -26.13 17.16
C ALA A 25 42.71 -26.69 17.31
N THR A 26 42.01 -26.22 18.34
CA THR A 26 40.62 -26.55 18.64
C THR A 26 39.69 -26.21 17.48
N THR A 27 38.74 -27.11 17.20
CA THR A 27 37.65 -26.92 16.24
C THR A 27 36.84 -25.66 16.55
N ALA A 28 36.95 -24.64 15.71
CA ALA A 28 35.92 -23.61 15.61
C ALA A 28 34.70 -24.21 14.88
N PRO A 29 33.46 -23.97 15.33
CA PRO A 29 32.29 -24.39 14.58
C PRO A 29 32.23 -23.62 13.26
N ILE A 30 31.97 -24.34 12.17
CA ILE A 30 31.60 -23.72 10.89
C ILE A 30 30.38 -22.85 11.15
N SER A 31 30.52 -21.53 10.98
CA SER A 31 29.44 -20.60 11.27
C SER A 31 28.19 -20.97 10.46
N VAL A 32 27.07 -21.15 11.16
CA VAL A 32 25.77 -21.53 10.56
C VAL A 32 25.36 -20.55 9.45
N LEU A 33 25.82 -19.30 9.53
CA LEU A 33 25.66 -18.27 8.50
C LEU A 33 26.21 -18.68 7.12
N SER A 34 27.28 -19.47 7.05
CA SER A 34 27.90 -19.89 5.78
C SER A 34 27.10 -20.97 5.02
N ILE A 35 26.23 -21.72 5.72
CA ILE A 35 25.39 -22.77 5.12
C ILE A 35 24.02 -22.22 4.69
N LEU A 36 23.60 -21.07 5.24
CA LEU A 36 22.34 -20.40 4.92
C LEU A 36 22.40 -19.45 3.71
N SER A 37 23.55 -19.35 3.03
CA SER A 37 23.79 -18.44 1.89
C SER A 37 22.71 -18.47 0.78
N PRO A 38 22.14 -19.63 0.36
CA PRO A 38 21.05 -19.65 -0.63
C PRO A 38 19.72 -19.05 -0.13
N TYR A 39 19.50 -19.04 1.19
CA TYR A 39 18.26 -18.61 1.83
C TYR A 39 18.29 -17.15 2.30
N LEU A 40 19.47 -16.55 2.45
CA LEU A 40 19.65 -15.13 2.80
C LEU A 40 19.18 -14.17 1.69
N ASN A 41 19.19 -14.61 0.42
CA ASN A 41 18.95 -13.80 -0.78
C ASN A 41 17.46 -13.48 -1.08
N VAL A 42 16.59 -13.32 -0.07
CA VAL A 42 15.24 -12.78 -0.34
C VAL A 42 15.33 -11.27 -0.57
N MET A 43 15.75 -10.51 0.45
CA MET A 43 15.76 -9.03 0.42
C MET A 43 16.98 -8.41 1.15
N GLY A 44 17.99 -9.21 1.52
CA GLY A 44 19.21 -8.70 2.18
C GLY A 44 20.22 -8.02 1.24
N ASN A 45 20.01 -8.14 -0.08
CA ASN A 45 20.89 -7.62 -1.14
C ASN A 45 20.10 -6.80 -2.18
N GLY A 46 18.96 -6.23 -1.80
CA GLY A 46 18.29 -5.22 -2.63
C GLY A 46 19.08 -3.89 -2.60
N PRO A 47 18.88 -2.97 -3.56
CA PRO A 47 19.62 -1.69 -3.63
C PRO A 47 19.34 -0.69 -2.47
N HIS A 48 18.66 -1.15 -1.41
CA HIS A 48 18.23 -0.40 -0.24
C HIS A 48 18.57 -1.23 1.01
N GLU A 49 19.83 -1.15 1.46
CA GLU A 49 20.33 -1.79 2.68
C GLU A 49 19.75 -1.13 3.94
N LEU A 50 18.44 -1.27 4.15
CA LEU A 50 17.73 -0.72 5.29
C LEU A 50 17.98 -1.58 6.55
N PRO A 51 18.19 -0.97 7.74
CA PRO A 51 18.54 -1.68 8.96
C PRO A 51 17.32 -2.32 9.64
N TRP A 52 16.61 -3.20 8.91
CA TRP A 52 15.42 -3.92 9.39
C TRP A 52 15.66 -4.70 10.69
N GLU A 53 16.87 -5.25 10.86
CA GLU A 53 17.30 -5.91 12.09
C GLU A 53 17.29 -4.96 13.29
N ALA A 54 17.76 -3.72 13.12
CA ALA A 54 17.75 -2.72 14.19
C ALA A 54 16.32 -2.35 14.57
N LEU A 55 15.43 -2.13 13.60
CA LEU A 55 14.01 -1.85 13.88
C LEU A 55 13.34 -3.04 14.60
N ALA A 56 13.53 -4.26 14.08
CA ALA A 56 12.91 -5.46 14.62
C ALA A 56 13.43 -5.84 16.02
N ALA A 57 14.70 -5.58 16.32
CA ALA A 57 15.29 -5.80 17.65
C ALA A 57 14.67 -4.93 18.76
N ASN A 58 13.89 -3.90 18.40
CA ASN A 58 13.14 -3.06 19.33
C ASN A 58 11.70 -3.54 19.60
N LEU A 59 11.26 -4.60 18.91
CA LEU A 59 9.90 -5.12 18.96
C LEU A 59 9.84 -6.49 19.66
N GLU A 60 8.78 -6.73 20.42
CA GLU A 60 8.48 -8.00 21.09
C GLU A 60 7.04 -8.40 20.76
N TRP A 61 6.84 -9.66 20.35
CA TRP A 61 5.50 -10.20 20.12
C TRP A 61 4.77 -10.46 21.44
N ARG A 62 3.49 -10.08 21.54
CA ARG A 62 2.62 -10.41 22.68
C ARG A 62 1.24 -10.86 22.18
N ALA A 63 0.78 -12.00 22.70
CA ALA A 63 -0.57 -12.53 22.44
C ALA A 63 -1.68 -11.64 23.03
N GLU A 64 -1.42 -11.10 24.22
CA GLU A 64 -2.36 -10.24 24.92
C GLU A 64 -1.62 -9.05 25.52
N SER A 65 -1.89 -7.84 25.03
CA SER A 65 -1.54 -6.62 25.74
C SER A 65 -2.75 -6.07 26.49
N PRO A 66 -2.65 -5.78 27.80
CA PRO A 66 -3.72 -5.11 28.56
C PRO A 66 -4.11 -3.73 28.04
N CYS A 67 -3.36 -3.20 27.08
CA CYS A 67 -3.54 -1.86 26.54
C CYS A 67 -3.91 -1.81 25.05
N THR A 68 -3.88 -2.96 24.36
CA THR A 68 -4.61 -3.19 23.10
C THR A 68 -5.75 -4.19 23.31
N PHE A 69 -6.31 -4.20 24.54
CA PHE A 69 -7.46 -4.98 24.99
C PHE A 69 -7.43 -6.49 24.69
N GLN A 70 -6.25 -7.13 24.66
CA GLN A 70 -6.01 -8.53 24.26
C GLN A 70 -5.88 -8.77 22.74
N SER A 71 -5.66 -7.74 21.90
CA SER A 71 -5.18 -7.96 20.53
C SER A 71 -3.76 -8.56 20.56
N THR A 72 -3.49 -9.46 19.62
CA THR A 72 -2.14 -9.96 19.33
C THR A 72 -1.40 -8.93 18.48
N ASN A 73 -0.23 -8.47 18.92
CA ASN A 73 0.61 -7.57 18.12
C ASN A 73 2.09 -7.63 18.55
N TYR A 74 2.95 -6.94 17.80
CA TYR A 74 4.28 -6.55 18.24
C TYR A 74 4.24 -5.22 18.97
N HIS A 75 5.01 -5.12 20.04
CA HIS A 75 5.13 -3.90 20.84
C HIS A 75 6.57 -3.51 21.08
N PHE A 76 6.80 -2.22 21.24
CA PHE A 76 8.07 -1.67 21.68
C PHE A 76 8.54 -2.24 23.03
N GLN A 77 9.85 -2.51 23.13
CA GLN A 77 10.48 -3.08 24.34
C GLN A 77 10.87 -2.00 25.38
N PHE A 78 10.96 -0.73 24.97
CA PHE A 78 11.38 0.43 25.79
C PHE A 78 12.81 0.31 26.37
N LYS A 79 13.76 -0.12 25.52
CA LYS A 79 15.19 -0.13 25.85
C LYS A 79 15.75 1.30 25.88
N ALA A 80 16.87 1.50 26.60
CA ALA A 80 17.50 2.81 26.75
C ALA A 80 17.98 3.44 25.43
N ASP A 81 18.37 2.61 24.47
CA ASP A 81 18.88 2.97 23.14
C ASP A 81 17.81 2.87 22.02
N GLN A 82 16.60 2.46 22.36
CA GLN A 82 15.54 2.18 21.38
C GLN A 82 15.15 3.41 20.55
N SER A 83 15.07 4.59 21.19
CA SER A 83 14.68 5.84 20.52
C SER A 83 15.66 6.17 19.39
N ASP A 84 16.96 6.11 19.68
CA ASP A 84 18.02 6.36 18.71
C ASP A 84 18.09 5.28 17.62
N SER A 85 17.86 4.02 17.99
CA SER A 85 17.81 2.91 17.04
C SER A 85 16.65 3.07 16.03
N ILE A 86 15.46 3.49 16.49
CA ILE A 86 14.30 3.74 15.62
C ILE A 86 14.53 4.99 14.76
N ARG A 87 15.01 6.09 15.36
CA ARG A 87 15.34 7.32 14.64
C ARG A 87 16.39 7.08 13.54
N ASN A 88 17.41 6.28 13.83
CA ASN A 88 18.42 5.88 12.83
C ASN A 88 17.80 5.08 11.67
N PHE A 89 16.86 4.18 11.93
CA PHE A 89 16.11 3.48 10.87
C PHE A 89 15.31 4.47 10.01
N ILE A 90 14.54 5.36 10.64
CA ILE A 90 13.72 6.39 9.97
C ILE A 90 14.60 7.24 9.03
N ASN A 91 15.67 7.82 9.57
CA ASN A 91 16.56 8.70 8.83
C ASN A 91 17.27 7.96 7.68
N THR A 92 17.65 6.70 7.89
CA THR A 92 18.27 5.86 6.83
C THR A 92 17.27 5.58 5.70
N MET A 93 16.02 5.25 6.02
CA MET A 93 15.00 4.96 5.02
C MET A 93 14.55 6.23 4.27
N ALA A 94 14.33 7.34 4.96
CA ALA A 94 14.04 8.64 4.33
C ALA A 94 15.18 9.07 3.37
N SER A 95 16.44 8.92 3.79
CA SER A 95 17.61 9.18 2.95
C SER A 95 17.69 8.24 1.75
N ALA A 96 17.33 6.96 1.92
CA ALA A 96 17.31 5.99 0.83
C ALA A 96 16.22 6.28 -0.21
N ILE A 97 15.04 6.76 0.20
CA ILE A 97 13.99 7.23 -0.73
C ILE A 97 14.49 8.46 -1.48
N LYS A 98 14.92 9.52 -0.75
CA LYS A 98 15.45 10.78 -1.31
C LYS A 98 16.57 10.53 -2.33
N GLY A 99 17.57 9.71 -1.97
CA GLY A 99 18.68 9.35 -2.86
C GLY A 99 18.31 8.40 -4.01
N SER A 100 17.21 7.65 -3.91
CA SER A 100 16.67 6.87 -5.03
C SER A 100 15.92 7.76 -6.01
N ALA A 101 15.15 8.74 -5.51
CA ALA A 101 14.52 9.78 -6.31
C ALA A 101 15.55 10.61 -7.08
N ASP A 102 16.67 10.98 -6.45
CA ASP A 102 17.78 11.66 -7.15
C ASP A 102 18.29 10.85 -8.35
N ARG A 103 18.60 9.56 -8.15
CA ARG A 103 19.10 8.67 -9.22
C ARG A 103 18.07 8.43 -10.32
N GLU A 104 16.80 8.29 -9.95
CA GLU A 104 15.71 8.06 -10.90
C GLU A 104 15.40 9.33 -11.70
N ARG A 105 15.48 10.52 -11.08
CA ARG A 105 15.27 11.81 -11.72
C ARG A 105 16.26 12.09 -12.86
N LEU A 106 17.49 11.57 -12.77
CA LEU A 106 18.52 11.70 -13.82
C LEU A 106 18.17 11.02 -15.15
N LYS A 107 17.13 10.17 -15.20
CA LYS A 107 16.65 9.57 -16.45
C LYS A 107 15.85 10.53 -17.33
N TYR A 108 15.42 11.67 -16.77
CA TYR A 108 14.47 12.60 -17.38
C TYR A 108 15.13 13.97 -17.60
N PRO A 109 14.75 14.74 -18.64
CA PRO A 109 15.23 16.12 -18.84
C PRO A 109 15.12 16.99 -17.58
N ASP A 110 16.14 17.80 -17.28
CA ASP A 110 16.11 18.73 -16.12
C ASP A 110 15.01 19.79 -16.25
N GLN A 111 14.70 20.18 -17.49
CA GLN A 111 13.68 21.16 -17.85
C GLN A 111 12.82 20.64 -19.01
N TYR A 112 11.54 20.97 -18.97
CA TYR A 112 10.57 20.65 -20.02
C TYR A 112 10.09 21.94 -20.70
N ILE A 113 9.75 21.82 -21.99
CA ILE A 113 9.00 22.87 -22.68
C ILE A 113 7.56 22.80 -22.17
N VAL A 114 7.05 23.94 -21.69
CA VAL A 114 5.66 24.08 -21.23
C VAL A 114 4.72 23.65 -22.37
N PRO A 115 3.89 22.61 -22.18
CA PRO A 115 2.98 22.15 -23.22
C PRO A 115 1.86 23.17 -23.48
N ALA A 116 1.36 23.25 -24.72
CA ALA A 116 0.14 24.01 -24.99
C ALA A 116 -1.11 23.27 -24.48
N ALA A 117 -2.19 23.98 -24.19
CA ALA A 117 -3.45 23.36 -23.71
C ALA A 117 -4.00 22.26 -24.65
N ASP A 118 -3.79 22.38 -25.96
CA ASP A 118 -4.21 21.38 -26.95
C ASP A 118 -3.20 20.23 -27.18
N ASP A 119 -2.01 20.27 -26.56
CA ASP A 119 -1.01 19.20 -26.69
C ASP A 119 -1.57 17.87 -26.18
N ILE A 120 -1.34 16.80 -26.94
CA ILE A 120 -1.64 15.43 -26.51
C ILE A 120 -0.52 15.00 -25.56
N MET A 121 -0.88 14.84 -24.28
CA MET A 121 0.04 14.42 -23.22
C MET A 121 0.08 12.90 -23.08
N ILE A 122 -1.07 12.25 -23.27
CA ILE A 122 -1.21 10.79 -23.22
C ILE A 122 -1.40 10.28 -24.65
N ASP A 123 -0.37 9.64 -25.20
CA ASP A 123 -0.45 8.97 -26.49
C ASP A 123 -1.33 7.70 -26.42
N MET A 124 -1.55 7.05 -27.57
CA MET A 124 -2.36 5.83 -27.64
C MET A 124 -1.68 4.63 -26.96
N THR A 125 -0.35 4.62 -26.85
CA THR A 125 0.42 3.57 -26.18
C THR A 125 0.21 3.62 -24.67
N VAL A 126 0.31 4.81 -24.08
CA VAL A 126 0.13 5.05 -22.66
C VAL A 126 -1.35 4.95 -22.27
N ALA A 127 -2.26 5.47 -23.09
CA ALA A 127 -3.71 5.31 -22.86
C ALA A 127 -4.11 3.83 -22.73
N ARG A 128 -3.56 2.93 -23.57
CA ARG A 128 -3.77 1.48 -23.43
C ARG A 128 -3.14 0.88 -22.17
N LYS A 129 -2.01 1.42 -21.70
CA LYS A 129 -1.32 0.93 -20.50
C LYS A 129 -2.10 1.23 -19.23
N ILE A 130 -2.72 2.41 -19.13
CA ILE A 130 -3.57 2.80 -17.99
C ILE A 130 -5.02 2.31 -18.11
N ALA A 131 -5.47 1.92 -19.32
CA ALA A 131 -6.85 1.49 -19.58
C ALA A 131 -7.41 0.45 -18.60
N PRO A 132 -6.67 -0.60 -18.14
CA PRO A 132 -7.21 -1.54 -17.15
C PRO A 132 -7.60 -0.90 -15.81
N LEU A 133 -6.85 0.09 -15.34
CA LEU A 133 -7.16 0.82 -14.10
C LEU A 133 -8.38 1.74 -14.29
N ILE A 134 -8.46 2.42 -15.42
CA ILE A 134 -9.59 3.30 -15.78
C ILE A 134 -10.87 2.49 -16.05
N HIS A 135 -10.75 1.29 -16.64
CA HIS A 135 -11.87 0.36 -16.81
C HIS A 135 -12.39 -0.08 -15.45
N LYS A 136 -11.49 -0.50 -14.55
CA LYS A 136 -11.90 -0.96 -13.21
C LYS A 136 -12.58 0.14 -12.39
N LEU A 137 -12.08 1.37 -12.48
CA LEU A 137 -12.70 2.56 -11.87
C LEU A 137 -14.13 2.81 -12.39
N ARG A 138 -14.39 2.55 -13.68
CA ARG A 138 -15.72 2.68 -14.31
C ARG A 138 -16.66 1.54 -13.91
N GLU A 139 -16.18 0.29 -13.91
CA GLU A 139 -16.95 -0.88 -13.45
C GLU A 139 -17.44 -0.71 -12.01
N ASP A 140 -16.57 -0.20 -11.13
CA ASP A 140 -16.87 0.02 -9.71
C ASP A 140 -17.83 1.22 -9.47
N GLY A 141 -18.32 1.87 -10.53
CA GLY A 141 -19.36 2.90 -10.47
C GLY A 141 -18.89 4.32 -10.15
N TRP A 142 -17.57 4.56 -10.06
CA TRP A 142 -17.01 5.86 -9.66
C TRP A 142 -16.87 6.90 -10.77
N TYR A 143 -17.30 6.58 -12.00
CA TYR A 143 -17.43 7.55 -13.08
C TYR A 143 -18.86 7.54 -13.64
N TRP A 144 -19.63 8.56 -13.29
CA TRP A 144 -21.08 8.64 -13.48
C TRP A 144 -21.53 9.09 -14.87
N LYS A 145 -20.61 9.46 -15.77
CA LYS A 145 -20.89 9.58 -17.21
C LYS A 145 -20.99 8.19 -17.87
N GLN A 146 -21.94 7.38 -17.38
CA GLN A 146 -22.35 6.15 -18.07
C GLN A 146 -23.04 6.46 -19.41
N ASP A 147 -23.75 7.60 -19.51
CA ASP A 147 -24.44 8.02 -20.73
C ASP A 147 -23.52 8.26 -21.95
N ASP A 148 -22.23 8.51 -21.73
CA ASP A 148 -21.20 8.66 -22.78
C ASP A 148 -20.50 7.33 -23.15
N LEU A 149 -20.83 6.21 -22.47
CA LEU A 149 -20.17 4.91 -22.63
C LEU A 149 -21.10 3.90 -23.32
N PRO A 150 -20.89 3.56 -24.61
CA PRO A 150 -21.48 2.36 -25.20
C PRO A 150 -21.08 1.11 -24.41
N ASP A 151 -21.95 0.08 -24.36
CA ASP A 151 -21.75 -1.17 -23.60
C ASP A 151 -20.30 -1.71 -23.64
N ALA A 152 -19.54 -1.44 -22.58
CA ALA A 152 -18.11 -1.71 -22.52
C ALA A 152 -17.77 -3.21 -22.57
N ALA A 153 -18.68 -4.05 -22.06
CA ALA A 153 -18.54 -5.50 -21.90
C ALA A 153 -18.28 -6.30 -23.19
N SER A 154 -18.33 -5.68 -24.38
CA SER A 154 -18.19 -6.36 -25.67
C SER A 154 -17.01 -5.90 -26.54
N CYS A 155 -16.25 -4.88 -26.14
CA CYS A 155 -15.35 -4.19 -27.08
C CYS A 155 -13.90 -4.70 -27.10
N GLN A 156 -13.59 -5.63 -28.02
CA GLN A 156 -12.21 -6.05 -28.33
C GLN A 156 -11.45 -5.07 -29.26
N HIS A 157 -11.95 -3.86 -29.51
CA HIS A 157 -11.45 -2.99 -30.59
C HIS A 157 -10.39 -1.96 -30.15
N LEU A 158 -9.26 -1.94 -30.85
CA LEU A 158 -8.09 -1.07 -30.63
C LEU A 158 -8.23 0.34 -31.27
N ARG A 159 -9.40 0.98 -31.15
CA ARG A 159 -9.73 2.27 -31.79
C ARG A 159 -9.99 3.37 -30.76
N ASP A 160 -9.82 4.63 -31.15
CA ASP A 160 -10.09 5.80 -30.28
C ASP A 160 -11.56 5.97 -29.89
N ASP A 161 -12.49 5.24 -30.54
CA ASP A 161 -13.93 5.18 -30.24
C ASP A 161 -14.33 4.02 -29.29
N CYS A 162 -13.35 3.32 -28.70
CA CYS A 162 -13.61 2.22 -27.77
C CYS A 162 -14.06 2.72 -26.38
N PRO A 163 -15.17 2.20 -25.80
CA PRO A 163 -15.68 2.64 -24.49
C PRO A 163 -14.69 2.43 -23.32
N GLY A 164 -13.84 1.41 -23.40
CA GLY A 164 -12.82 1.13 -22.38
C GLY A 164 -11.60 2.05 -22.44
N MET A 165 -11.45 2.87 -23.47
CA MET A 165 -10.29 3.76 -23.63
C MET A 165 -10.47 5.10 -22.90
N LEU A 166 -9.34 5.76 -22.62
CA LEU A 166 -9.32 7.14 -22.14
C LEU A 166 -9.68 8.09 -23.31
N PRO A 167 -10.73 8.93 -23.22
CA PRO A 167 -11.15 9.81 -24.31
C PRO A 167 -10.08 10.83 -24.68
N LEU A 168 -10.03 11.26 -25.95
CA LEU A 168 -9.02 12.23 -26.41
C LEU A 168 -9.04 13.55 -25.62
N LYS A 169 -10.22 14.00 -25.15
CA LYS A 169 -10.34 15.20 -24.30
C LYS A 169 -9.61 15.06 -22.94
N GLU A 170 -9.53 13.85 -22.41
CA GLU A 170 -8.86 13.50 -21.14
C GLU A 170 -7.38 13.11 -21.33
N ARG A 171 -6.91 13.12 -22.58
CA ARG A 171 -5.51 12.84 -22.98
C ARG A 171 -4.72 14.11 -23.31
N LYS A 172 -5.39 15.26 -23.36
CA LYS A 172 -4.82 16.58 -23.66
C LYS A 172 -4.30 17.27 -22.41
N MET A 173 -3.41 18.24 -22.59
CA MET A 173 -2.92 19.07 -21.49
C MET A 173 -4.06 19.83 -20.80
N SER A 174 -5.04 20.35 -21.55
CA SER A 174 -6.20 21.07 -21.03
C SER A 174 -7.05 20.30 -20.01
N ALA A 175 -7.02 18.96 -20.03
CA ALA A 175 -7.65 18.14 -18.99
C ALA A 175 -6.97 18.33 -17.61
N PHE A 176 -5.65 18.50 -17.59
CA PHE A 176 -4.85 18.75 -16.38
C PHE A 176 -4.78 20.24 -15.98
N LEU A 177 -5.37 21.13 -16.79
CA LEU A 177 -5.50 22.56 -16.50
C LEU A 177 -6.89 22.93 -15.94
N ARG A 178 -7.75 21.94 -15.71
CA ARG A 178 -9.06 22.17 -15.09
C ARG A 178 -8.85 22.66 -13.65
N VAL A 179 -9.41 23.83 -13.35
CA VAL A 179 -9.37 24.44 -12.02
C VAL A 179 -10.50 23.84 -11.18
N PHE A 180 -10.25 23.66 -9.88
CA PHE A 180 -11.29 23.31 -8.91
C PHE A 180 -12.23 24.50 -8.73
N ASP A 181 -13.53 24.31 -8.95
CA ASP A 181 -14.52 25.34 -8.61
C ASP A 181 -14.82 25.27 -7.11
N SER A 182 -14.18 26.17 -6.35
CA SER A 182 -14.46 26.39 -4.93
C SER A 182 -15.55 27.43 -4.68
N ASP A 183 -15.91 28.26 -5.67
CA ASP A 183 -16.80 29.40 -5.45
C ASP A 183 -18.29 28.99 -5.42
N GLN A 184 -18.63 27.86 -6.04
CA GLN A 184 -19.93 27.21 -5.82
C GLN A 184 -20.11 26.62 -4.41
N ALA A 185 -19.04 26.52 -3.59
CA ALA A 185 -19.10 26.08 -2.19
C ALA A 185 -19.51 27.20 -1.20
N ASN A 186 -19.79 28.42 -1.67
CA ASN A 186 -20.19 29.58 -0.84
C ASN A 186 -21.62 29.48 -0.22
N GLY A 187 -22.08 28.27 0.11
CA GLY A 187 -23.33 28.04 0.82
C GLY A 187 -23.82 26.60 0.79
N ILE A 188 -23.33 25.75 1.69
CA ILE A 188 -23.88 24.41 1.98
C ILE A 188 -23.88 23.47 0.76
N SER A 189 -22.87 23.57 -0.11
CA SER A 189 -22.57 22.52 -1.09
C SER A 189 -21.23 21.89 -0.76
N CYS A 190 -21.22 20.56 -0.81
CA CYS A 190 -20.03 19.75 -0.61
C CYS A 190 -18.96 20.14 -1.65
N PRO A 191 -17.66 20.25 -1.33
CA PRO A 191 -16.60 20.41 -2.33
C PRO A 191 -16.58 19.26 -3.36
N PHE A 192 -17.24 18.15 -3.04
CA PHE A 192 -17.56 17.03 -3.93
C PHE A 192 -18.97 17.12 -4.52
N ASP A 193 -19.48 18.31 -4.82
CA ASP A 193 -20.57 18.47 -5.77
C ASP A 193 -20.13 17.81 -7.09
N ARG A 194 -20.64 16.60 -7.28
CA ARG A 194 -20.21 15.68 -8.31
C ARG A 194 -20.50 16.24 -9.70
N VAL A 195 -21.45 17.17 -9.83
CA VAL A 195 -21.81 17.80 -11.10
C VAL A 195 -20.84 18.93 -11.46
N ALA A 196 -20.34 19.68 -10.48
CA ALA A 196 -19.44 20.80 -10.71
C ALA A 196 -17.98 20.39 -11.00
N ASN A 197 -17.45 19.41 -10.25
CA ASN A 197 -16.02 19.08 -10.24
C ASN A 197 -15.67 17.69 -10.84
N GLU A 198 -16.63 16.95 -11.40
CA GLU A 198 -16.45 15.59 -12.00
C GLU A 198 -15.23 15.43 -12.91
N ASP A 199 -15.16 16.29 -13.91
CA ASP A 199 -14.16 16.25 -14.97
C ASP A 199 -12.76 16.62 -14.42
N VAL A 200 -12.69 17.20 -13.22
CA VAL A 200 -11.44 17.49 -12.51
C VAL A 200 -10.98 16.26 -11.71
N PHE A 201 -11.88 15.66 -10.92
CA PHE A 201 -11.59 14.43 -10.17
C PHE A 201 -11.22 13.26 -11.08
N PHE A 202 -11.90 13.09 -12.22
CA PHE A 202 -11.53 12.04 -13.17
C PHE A 202 -10.08 12.19 -13.68
N ASN A 203 -9.61 13.42 -13.90
CA ASN A 203 -8.20 13.64 -14.30
C ASN A 203 -7.20 13.49 -13.16
N LEU A 204 -7.62 13.65 -11.91
CA LEU A 204 -6.82 13.23 -10.76
C LEU A 204 -6.66 11.70 -10.74
N GLU A 205 -7.70 10.93 -11.04
CA GLU A 205 -7.60 9.47 -11.18
C GLU A 205 -6.72 9.05 -12.36
N VAL A 206 -6.81 9.74 -13.51
CA VAL A 206 -5.88 9.55 -14.64
C VAL A 206 -4.43 9.86 -14.22
N PHE A 207 -4.20 10.93 -13.46
CA PHE A 207 -2.89 11.26 -12.92
C PHE A 207 -2.38 10.15 -11.98
N LYS A 208 -3.20 9.68 -11.02
CA LYS A 208 -2.90 8.54 -10.15
C LYS A 208 -2.53 7.28 -10.96
N ALA A 209 -3.26 6.98 -12.04
CA ALA A 209 -2.97 5.86 -12.93
C ALA A 209 -1.61 6.00 -13.64
N LEU A 210 -1.25 7.20 -14.11
CA LEU A 210 0.07 7.48 -14.69
C LEU A 210 1.20 7.28 -13.64
N VAL A 211 0.99 7.67 -12.38
CA VAL A 211 1.96 7.46 -11.29
C VAL A 211 2.18 5.97 -11.03
N ILE A 212 1.10 5.18 -10.95
CA ILE A 212 1.14 3.73 -10.74
C ILE A 212 1.81 3.01 -11.93
N CYS A 213 1.47 3.38 -13.16
CA CYS A 213 2.11 2.85 -14.37
C CYS A 213 3.55 3.35 -14.58
N GLY A 214 4.01 4.37 -13.86
CA GLY A 214 5.38 4.88 -13.92
C GLY A 214 5.68 5.79 -15.12
N GLU A 215 4.67 6.49 -15.63
CA GLU A 215 4.75 7.37 -16.81
C GLU A 215 5.34 8.76 -16.46
N MET A 216 6.51 8.73 -15.82
CA MET A 216 7.14 9.89 -15.18
C MET A 216 7.52 11.01 -16.15
N ASP A 217 7.84 10.72 -17.41
CA ASP A 217 8.16 11.76 -18.40
C ASP A 217 6.92 12.63 -18.71
N ILE A 218 5.77 11.99 -18.88
CA ILE A 218 4.48 12.66 -19.09
C ILE A 218 4.12 13.46 -17.84
N LEU A 219 4.23 12.85 -16.65
CA LEU A 219 3.93 13.52 -15.38
C LEU A 219 4.81 14.75 -15.15
N LEU A 220 6.12 14.64 -15.36
CA LEU A 220 7.06 15.76 -15.24
C LEU A 220 6.76 16.88 -16.26
N ARG A 221 6.38 16.52 -17.50
CA ARG A 221 5.95 17.51 -18.51
C ARG A 221 4.63 18.18 -18.12
N ILE A 222 3.66 17.47 -17.55
CA ILE A 222 2.43 18.07 -17.00
C ILE A 222 2.79 19.03 -15.86
N CYS A 223 3.56 18.59 -14.86
CA CYS A 223 3.98 19.40 -13.71
C CYS A 223 4.76 20.68 -14.11
N SER A 224 5.40 20.70 -15.29
CA SER A 224 6.11 21.87 -15.81
C SER A 224 5.21 23.06 -16.18
N HIS A 225 3.91 22.82 -16.41
CA HIS A 225 2.98 23.86 -16.85
C HIS A 225 2.60 24.82 -15.70
N PRO A 226 2.60 26.16 -15.92
CA PRO A 226 2.37 27.16 -14.87
C PRO A 226 1.00 27.10 -14.21
N ASP A 227 0.00 26.55 -14.90
CA ASP A 227 -1.40 26.51 -14.45
C ASP A 227 -1.87 25.09 -14.01
N VAL A 228 -0.93 24.15 -13.79
CA VAL A 228 -1.29 22.85 -13.18
C VAL A 228 -1.40 22.99 -11.67
N HIS A 229 -2.58 22.77 -11.12
CA HIS A 229 -2.85 23.03 -9.70
C HIS A 229 -2.65 21.81 -8.78
N PHE A 230 -2.02 20.70 -9.20
CA PHE A 230 -1.88 19.45 -8.41
C PHE A 230 -1.35 19.58 -6.97
N SER A 231 -0.65 20.66 -6.63
CA SER A 231 -0.29 20.97 -5.24
C SER A 231 -1.48 21.33 -4.35
N TYR A 232 -2.53 21.96 -4.89
CA TYR A 232 -3.79 22.21 -4.20
C TYR A 232 -4.52 20.90 -3.85
N TRP A 233 -4.24 19.82 -4.56
CA TRP A 233 -4.80 18.48 -4.33
C TRP A 233 -3.89 17.60 -3.47
N LEU A 234 -2.82 18.19 -2.93
CA LEU A 234 -1.93 17.62 -1.91
C LEU A 234 -2.14 18.30 -0.57
N ASP A 235 -2.15 19.63 -0.57
CA ASP A 235 -2.22 20.45 0.66
C ASP A 235 -3.67 20.90 0.97
N GLY A 236 -4.62 20.68 0.05
CA GLY A 236 -5.95 21.28 0.12
C GLY A 236 -6.82 20.66 1.20
N PRO A 237 -7.51 21.47 2.04
CA PRO A 237 -8.51 20.98 2.98
C PRO A 237 -9.75 20.50 2.22
N LEU A 238 -9.63 19.30 1.66
CA LEU A 238 -10.70 18.54 1.00
C LEU A 238 -11.58 17.79 2.01
N SER A 239 -11.52 18.19 3.29
CA SER A 239 -12.50 17.84 4.31
C SER A 239 -13.83 18.53 3.99
N CYS A 240 -14.88 17.74 3.75
CA CYS A 240 -16.23 18.30 3.68
C CYS A 240 -16.73 18.62 5.09
N ASP A 241 -16.91 19.90 5.42
CA ASP A 241 -17.68 20.37 6.59
C ASP A 241 -19.21 20.24 6.32
N CYS A 242 -19.63 19.10 5.79
CA CYS A 242 -21.05 18.76 5.69
C CYS A 242 -21.52 18.25 7.05
N ASP A 243 -22.13 19.14 7.83
CA ASP A 243 -22.68 18.91 9.19
C ASP A 243 -23.76 17.80 9.29
N ASP A 244 -24.20 17.22 8.17
CA ASP A 244 -25.15 16.10 8.15
C ASP A 244 -24.39 14.76 8.28
N ASP A 245 -24.55 14.12 9.45
CA ASP A 245 -23.85 12.93 10.01
C ASP A 245 -23.65 11.67 9.12
N ASP A 246 -24.09 11.63 7.85
CA ASP A 246 -24.24 10.37 7.09
C ASP A 246 -23.58 10.28 5.68
N ASP A 247 -23.21 11.35 4.96
CA ASP A 247 -23.12 11.24 3.47
C ASP A 247 -21.95 11.93 2.73
N CYS A 248 -20.76 12.06 3.34
CA CYS A 248 -19.53 12.28 2.55
C CYS A 248 -18.54 11.12 2.58
N GLY A 249 -18.14 10.61 3.74
CA GLY A 249 -17.01 9.65 3.85
C GLY A 249 -15.69 10.21 3.30
N ILE A 250 -15.57 11.54 3.24
CA ILE A 250 -14.47 12.27 2.61
C ILE A 250 -13.89 13.25 3.65
N GLY A 251 -13.36 12.67 4.72
CA GLY A 251 -12.44 13.33 5.64
C GLY A 251 -11.02 12.90 5.31
N ASP A 252 -10.07 13.85 5.22
CA ASP A 252 -8.62 13.64 5.05
C ASP A 252 -8.14 12.81 3.81
N ASP A 253 -9.02 12.20 3.01
CA ASP A 253 -8.65 10.99 2.23
C ASP A 253 -8.34 11.19 0.72
N ASN A 254 -8.35 12.42 0.19
CA ASN A 254 -8.31 12.66 -1.27
C ASN A 254 -6.92 12.90 -1.88
N GLU A 255 -5.88 13.05 -1.07
CA GLU A 255 -4.55 13.39 -1.54
C GLU A 255 -3.97 12.28 -2.43
N TRP A 256 -3.34 12.60 -3.56
CA TRP A 256 -2.59 11.56 -4.29
C TRP A 256 -1.35 11.08 -3.51
N ALA A 257 -0.98 11.80 -2.43
CA ALA A 257 -0.07 11.32 -1.38
C ALA A 257 -0.48 9.94 -0.81
N PHE A 258 -1.77 9.56 -0.87
CA PHE A 258 -2.22 8.21 -0.52
C PHE A 258 -1.50 7.12 -1.34
N ILE A 259 -1.08 7.35 -2.59
CA ILE A 259 -0.27 6.37 -3.33
C ILE A 259 1.05 6.07 -2.60
N ALA A 260 1.73 7.14 -2.12
CA ALA A 260 2.94 6.99 -1.32
C ALA A 260 2.64 6.37 0.04
N ASN A 261 1.62 6.85 0.76
CA ASN A 261 1.26 6.36 2.09
C ASN A 261 0.83 4.87 2.04
N HIS A 262 0.01 4.47 1.07
CA HIS A 262 -0.38 3.07 0.89
C HIS A 262 0.83 2.16 0.61
N ALA A 263 1.70 2.57 -0.31
CA ALA A 263 2.95 1.88 -0.61
C ALA A 263 3.88 1.80 0.61
N LEU A 264 3.97 2.87 1.42
CA LEU A 264 4.86 2.96 2.57
C LEU A 264 4.46 1.98 3.67
N TRP A 265 3.18 1.96 4.03
CA TRP A 265 2.60 1.01 4.98
C TRP A 265 2.83 -0.43 4.54
N SER A 266 2.45 -0.78 3.30
CA SER A 266 2.65 -2.13 2.77
C SER A 266 4.13 -2.53 2.74
N PHE A 267 5.02 -1.62 2.36
CA PHE A 267 6.46 -1.86 2.30
C PHE A 267 7.05 -2.08 3.69
N ILE A 268 6.77 -1.23 4.68
CA ILE A 268 7.30 -1.35 6.05
C ILE A 268 6.76 -2.63 6.70
N THR A 269 5.44 -2.85 6.70
CA THR A 269 4.84 -4.00 7.38
C THR A 269 5.34 -5.32 6.81
N LEU A 270 5.32 -5.51 5.48
CA LEU A 270 5.71 -6.80 4.90
C LEU A 270 7.21 -7.08 5.03
N ASN A 271 8.09 -6.07 4.90
CA ASN A 271 9.53 -6.25 5.13
C ASN A 271 9.81 -6.65 6.59
N LEU A 272 9.21 -5.93 7.53
CA LEU A 272 9.41 -6.14 8.96
C LEU A 272 8.84 -7.50 9.42
N MET A 273 7.63 -7.85 9.00
CA MET A 273 7.04 -9.17 9.28
C MET A 273 7.85 -10.31 8.63
N SER A 274 8.39 -10.10 7.42
CA SER A 274 9.32 -11.04 6.76
C SER A 274 10.62 -11.21 7.54
N TRP A 275 11.13 -10.16 8.18
CA TRP A 275 12.28 -10.26 9.07
C TRP A 275 11.93 -11.02 10.37
N LEU A 276 10.85 -10.64 11.05
CA LEU A 276 10.41 -11.23 12.33
C LEU A 276 10.06 -12.73 12.19
N LYS A 277 9.42 -13.13 11.09
CA LYS A 277 9.15 -14.55 10.74
C LYS A 277 10.45 -15.36 10.57
N ARG A 278 11.50 -14.78 9.99
CA ARG A 278 12.82 -15.41 9.83
C ARG A 278 13.61 -15.49 11.14
N ALA A 279 13.57 -14.46 11.97
CA ALA A 279 14.20 -14.47 13.28
C ALA A 279 13.61 -15.57 14.18
N SER A 280 12.27 -15.67 14.20
CA SER A 280 11.54 -16.69 14.98
C SER A 280 11.87 -18.12 14.57
N THR A 281 12.04 -18.39 13.26
CA THR A 281 12.38 -19.73 12.74
C THR A 281 13.85 -20.12 12.91
N SER A 282 14.72 -19.17 13.28
CA SER A 282 16.18 -19.38 13.39
C SER A 282 16.67 -19.81 14.78
N GLY A 283 15.77 -20.12 15.71
CA GLY A 283 16.10 -20.78 16.98
C GLY A 283 16.46 -19.87 18.15
N VAL A 284 16.27 -18.55 18.04
CA VAL A 284 16.44 -17.60 19.16
C VAL A 284 15.07 -17.16 19.69
N GLY A 285 14.52 -17.91 20.65
CA GLY A 285 13.68 -17.34 21.70
C GLY A 285 12.15 -17.54 21.67
N HIS A 286 11.51 -17.94 20.57
CA HIS A 286 10.05 -18.10 20.54
C HIS A 286 9.59 -19.51 20.13
N PRO A 287 9.15 -20.35 21.09
CA PRO A 287 8.57 -21.67 20.78
C PRO A 287 7.11 -21.57 20.33
N ASN A 288 6.72 -22.52 19.46
CA ASN A 288 5.37 -22.79 18.93
C ASN A 288 4.86 -21.95 17.75
N ASN A 289 3.93 -22.57 17.00
CA ASN A 289 3.15 -22.05 15.86
C ASN A 289 2.27 -20.81 16.16
N GLN A 290 2.50 -20.09 17.26
CA GLN A 290 1.63 -19.01 17.75
C GLN A 290 1.94 -17.65 17.13
N ASN A 291 3.09 -17.48 16.46
CA ASN A 291 3.45 -16.25 15.77
C ASN A 291 3.03 -16.30 14.28
N VAL A 292 1.72 -16.47 14.05
CA VAL A 292 1.13 -16.22 12.74
C VAL A 292 1.07 -14.71 12.58
N TYR A 293 2.04 -14.14 11.84
CA TYR A 293 2.11 -12.69 11.60
C TYR A 293 0.80 -12.10 11.05
N ARG A 294 -0.01 -12.92 10.34
CA ARG A 294 -1.32 -12.54 9.80
C ARG A 294 -2.36 -12.26 10.89
N ASP A 295 -2.18 -12.80 12.08
CA ASP A 295 -3.09 -12.64 13.23
C ASP A 295 -2.70 -11.41 14.07
N THR A 296 -1.72 -10.61 13.62
CA THR A 296 -1.31 -9.38 14.31
C THR A 296 -2.15 -8.17 13.90
N GLU A 297 -2.49 -7.31 14.86
CA GLU A 297 -3.17 -6.03 14.62
C GLU A 297 -2.43 -5.21 13.55
N ALA A 298 -1.10 -5.11 13.61
CA ALA A 298 -0.30 -4.39 12.60
C ALA A 298 -0.46 -4.92 11.16
N TYR A 299 -0.52 -6.25 10.97
CA TYR A 299 -0.72 -6.81 9.64
C TYR A 299 -2.16 -6.62 9.16
N GLN A 300 -3.14 -6.90 10.01
CA GLN A 300 -4.56 -6.76 9.66
C GLN A 300 -4.92 -5.30 9.40
N GLU A 301 -4.37 -4.36 10.18
CA GLU A 301 -4.56 -2.92 9.97
C GLU A 301 -3.99 -2.48 8.63
N MET A 302 -2.78 -2.93 8.29
CA MET A 302 -2.19 -2.68 6.98
C MET A 302 -2.99 -3.30 5.84
N VAL A 303 -3.58 -4.50 5.99
CA VAL A 303 -4.47 -5.02 4.94
C VAL A 303 -5.73 -4.16 4.86
N PHE A 304 -6.45 -3.97 5.98
CA PHE A 304 -7.70 -3.22 6.04
C PHE A 304 -7.56 -1.82 5.48
N GLU A 305 -6.68 -1.00 6.04
CA GLU A 305 -6.53 0.41 5.65
C GLU A 305 -6.09 0.60 4.21
N ARG A 306 -5.48 -0.41 3.59
CA ARG A 306 -4.88 -0.32 2.25
C ARG A 306 -5.71 -1.04 1.17
N THR A 307 -6.71 -1.82 1.57
CA THR A 307 -7.65 -2.51 0.66
C THR A 307 -9.11 -2.18 0.92
N ARG A 308 -9.44 -1.45 1.99
CA ARG A 308 -10.80 -0.95 2.22
C ARG A 308 -11.19 0.03 1.14
N PHE A 309 -12.40 -0.16 0.66
CA PHE A 309 -12.97 0.63 -0.40
C PHE A 309 -13.37 1.98 0.17
N ARG A 310 -12.79 3.03 -0.39
CA ARG A 310 -13.07 4.43 -0.08
C ARG A 310 -13.55 5.11 -1.36
N CYS A 311 -13.92 6.37 -1.24
CA CYS A 311 -13.89 7.26 -2.38
C CYS A 311 -12.53 7.13 -3.12
N TRP A 312 -12.58 6.99 -4.46
CA TRP A 312 -11.41 6.95 -5.35
C TRP A 312 -10.46 5.73 -5.16
N PRO A 313 -10.93 4.50 -5.47
CA PRO A 313 -10.24 3.24 -5.15
C PRO A 313 -8.96 2.94 -5.97
N LEU A 314 -8.53 3.84 -6.87
CA LEU A 314 -7.46 3.55 -7.84
C LEU A 314 -6.10 3.34 -7.18
N ALA A 315 -5.82 4.03 -6.08
CA ALA A 315 -4.59 3.83 -5.30
C ALA A 315 -4.58 2.46 -4.57
N GLN A 316 -5.75 1.96 -4.20
CA GLN A 316 -5.99 0.73 -3.44
C GLN A 316 -5.94 -0.51 -4.35
N TYR A 317 -6.32 -0.40 -5.63
CA TYR A 317 -6.42 -1.55 -6.55
C TYR A 317 -5.20 -2.48 -6.55
N GLN A 318 -3.98 -1.94 -6.64
CA GLN A 318 -2.77 -2.79 -6.61
C GLN A 318 -2.64 -3.60 -5.30
N HIS A 319 -3.04 -3.02 -4.16
CA HIS A 319 -3.03 -3.69 -2.86
C HIS A 319 -4.15 -4.73 -2.80
N MET A 320 -5.35 -4.39 -3.28
CA MET A 320 -6.49 -5.30 -3.38
C MET A 320 -6.17 -6.54 -4.22
N PHE A 321 -5.67 -6.37 -5.45
CA PHE A 321 -5.25 -7.47 -6.33
C PHE A 321 -4.10 -8.30 -5.73
N PHE A 322 -3.16 -7.66 -5.03
CA PHE A 322 -2.07 -8.38 -4.36
C PHE A 322 -2.58 -9.24 -3.20
N PHE A 323 -3.31 -8.67 -2.24
CA PHE A 323 -3.81 -9.40 -1.07
C PHE A 323 -5.00 -10.32 -1.40
N GLY A 324 -5.62 -10.17 -2.57
CA GLY A 324 -6.82 -10.90 -2.98
C GLY A 324 -8.05 -10.42 -2.24
N ILE A 325 -8.21 -9.12 -2.03
CA ILE A 325 -9.34 -8.50 -1.32
C ILE A 325 -10.29 -7.90 -2.34
N ALA A 326 -11.58 -8.26 -2.29
CA ALA A 326 -12.58 -7.71 -3.20
C ALA A 326 -13.01 -6.29 -2.77
N GLY A 327 -13.40 -5.44 -3.72
CA GLY A 327 -13.81 -4.05 -3.47
C GLY A 327 -15.04 -3.86 -2.59
N GLN A 328 -15.75 -4.92 -2.22
CA GLN A 328 -16.90 -4.87 -1.30
C GLN A 328 -16.70 -5.73 -0.04
N GLN A 329 -15.47 -6.19 0.19
CA GLN A 329 -15.11 -6.99 1.37
C GLN A 329 -14.94 -6.13 2.62
N PHE A 330 -14.26 -4.99 2.51
CA PHE A 330 -14.17 -3.99 3.57
C PHE A 330 -14.87 -2.71 3.11
N HIS A 331 -16.19 -2.69 3.33
CA HIS A 331 -17.04 -1.53 3.10
C HIS A 331 -17.17 -0.72 4.39
N GLU A 332 -17.04 0.60 4.31
CA GLU A 332 -17.06 1.53 5.47
C GLU A 332 -18.32 1.39 6.36
N TRP A 333 -19.43 1.00 5.74
CA TRP A 333 -20.73 0.79 6.40
C TRP A 333 -21.09 -0.70 6.58
N GLY A 334 -20.11 -1.60 6.45
CA GLY A 334 -20.28 -3.03 6.62
C GLY A 334 -20.57 -3.41 8.07
N GLY A 335 -21.81 -3.83 8.36
CA GLY A 335 -22.14 -4.43 9.64
C GLY A 335 -21.37 -5.73 9.90
N LEU A 336 -21.20 -6.10 11.17
CA LEU A 336 -20.54 -7.36 11.54
C LEU A 336 -21.36 -8.57 11.07
N HIS A 337 -20.71 -9.54 10.41
CA HIS A 337 -21.40 -10.75 9.94
C HIS A 337 -21.91 -11.66 11.05
N ASP A 338 -21.22 -11.70 12.20
CA ASP A 338 -21.59 -12.52 13.36
C ASP A 338 -21.45 -11.70 14.65
N GLU A 339 -22.48 -10.91 14.96
CA GLU A 339 -22.59 -10.19 16.23
C GLU A 339 -22.55 -11.12 17.46
N THR A 340 -22.87 -12.40 17.32
CA THR A 340 -22.86 -13.35 18.46
C THR A 340 -21.44 -13.75 18.82
N LYS A 341 -20.63 -14.11 17.81
CA LYS A 341 -19.18 -14.33 17.95
C LYS A 341 -18.47 -13.11 18.52
N TRP A 342 -18.85 -11.93 18.06
CA TRP A 342 -18.26 -10.66 18.47
C TRP A 342 -18.97 -9.96 19.62
N LYS A 343 -19.88 -10.64 20.33
CA LYS A 343 -20.68 -10.00 21.39
C LYS A 343 -19.84 -9.32 22.46
N ARG A 344 -18.77 -9.96 22.93
CA ARG A 344 -17.86 -9.39 23.93
C ARG A 344 -17.14 -8.12 23.44
N ALA A 345 -16.90 -8.02 22.14
CA ALA A 345 -16.33 -6.84 21.49
C ALA A 345 -17.37 -5.72 21.41
N LEU A 346 -18.59 -6.04 20.94
CA LEU A 346 -19.73 -5.12 20.89
C LEU A 346 -20.06 -4.55 22.29
N ASP A 347 -20.07 -5.39 23.33
CA ASP A 347 -20.30 -4.99 24.72
C ASP A 347 -19.21 -4.02 25.25
N LEU A 348 -18.01 -4.00 24.66
CA LEU A 348 -16.87 -3.16 25.09
C LEU A 348 -16.75 -1.85 24.30
N TRP A 349 -17.05 -1.84 23.00
CA TRP A 349 -16.81 -0.70 22.11
C TRP A 349 -18.07 -0.08 21.51
N GLY A 350 -19.21 -0.77 21.60
CA GLY A 350 -20.43 -0.40 20.89
C GLY A 350 -20.42 -0.81 19.41
N ILE A 351 -21.59 -0.85 18.79
CA ILE A 351 -21.75 -1.24 17.38
C ILE A 351 -21.15 -0.21 16.44
N ASP A 352 -21.24 1.08 16.77
CA ASP A 352 -20.82 2.17 15.89
C ASP A 352 -19.30 2.17 15.69
N TYR A 353 -18.51 1.96 16.75
CA TYR A 353 -17.05 1.81 16.65
C TYR A 353 -16.64 0.64 15.74
N LEU A 354 -17.40 -0.47 15.79
CA LEU A 354 -17.12 -1.69 15.01
C LEU A 354 -17.66 -1.66 13.57
N ARG A 355 -18.39 -0.61 13.18
CA ARG A 355 -18.60 -0.28 11.76
C ARG A 355 -17.32 0.34 11.18
N TYR A 356 -16.76 1.33 11.87
CA TYR A 356 -15.61 2.08 11.36
C TYR A 356 -14.25 1.37 11.47
N ARG A 357 -14.03 0.50 12.47
CA ARG A 357 -12.78 -0.27 12.63
C ARG A 357 -13.07 -1.74 12.94
N PRO A 358 -12.62 -2.70 12.11
CA PRO A 358 -12.77 -4.13 12.38
C PRO A 358 -11.93 -4.57 13.59
N LEU A 359 -12.10 -5.84 13.98
CA LEU A 359 -11.48 -6.42 15.17
C LEU A 359 -10.04 -6.89 14.92
N LEU A 360 -9.20 -5.93 14.57
CA LEU A 360 -7.80 -6.07 14.22
C LEU A 360 -6.99 -6.72 15.36
N GLY A 361 -6.45 -7.91 15.10
CA GLY A 361 -5.63 -8.70 16.02
C GLY A 361 -6.38 -9.46 17.11
N TYR A 362 -7.72 -9.49 17.11
CA TYR A 362 -8.53 -10.20 18.13
C TYR A 362 -8.90 -11.64 17.75
N GLY A 363 -8.77 -11.98 16.47
CA GLY A 363 -9.03 -13.32 15.94
C GLY A 363 -7.97 -13.70 14.90
N THR A 364 -8.15 -14.87 14.32
CA THR A 364 -7.34 -15.31 13.18
C THR A 364 -7.50 -14.35 12.00
N TYR A 365 -6.56 -14.38 11.06
CA TYR A 365 -6.71 -13.63 9.81
C TYR A 365 -8.01 -13.97 9.05
N GLU A 366 -8.46 -15.22 9.12
CA GLU A 366 -9.72 -15.67 8.54
C GLU A 366 -10.92 -15.02 9.27
N ASP A 367 -10.87 -14.89 10.60
CA ASP A 367 -11.88 -14.15 11.37
C ASP A 367 -11.96 -12.66 10.99
N PHE A 368 -10.81 -12.08 10.61
CA PHE A 368 -10.70 -10.71 10.10
C PHE A 368 -11.25 -10.57 8.68
N LEU A 369 -10.98 -11.50 7.76
CA LEU A 369 -11.57 -11.47 6.41
C LEU A 369 -13.09 -11.60 6.43
N ASP A 370 -13.64 -12.38 7.36
CA ASP A 370 -15.07 -12.63 7.56
C ASP A 370 -15.76 -11.58 8.47
N CYS A 371 -15.06 -10.55 8.95
CA CYS A 371 -15.64 -9.68 10.00
C CYS A 371 -16.69 -8.68 9.50
N GLN A 372 -16.55 -8.16 8.28
CA GLN A 372 -17.37 -7.07 7.70
C GLN A 372 -17.69 -7.35 6.22
N GLY A 373 -18.60 -6.55 5.64
CA GLY A 373 -18.85 -6.48 4.20
C GLY A 373 -19.92 -7.43 3.68
N LYS A 374 -19.66 -8.07 2.53
CA LYS A 374 -20.37 -9.27 2.07
C LYS A 374 -19.43 -10.45 2.20
N LYS A 375 -19.83 -11.49 2.94
CA LYS A 375 -19.07 -12.73 3.03
C LYS A 375 -18.94 -13.32 1.63
N LEU A 376 -17.72 -13.28 1.11
CA LEU A 376 -17.39 -13.82 -0.19
C LEU A 376 -17.51 -15.35 -0.14
N PRO A 377 -18.10 -16.01 -1.16
CA PRO A 377 -18.02 -17.45 -1.30
C PRO A 377 -16.56 -17.91 -1.28
N GLU A 378 -16.30 -19.07 -0.64
CA GLU A 378 -14.95 -19.65 -0.43
C GLU A 378 -14.14 -19.88 -1.73
N ASN A 379 -14.78 -19.76 -2.89
CA ASN A 379 -14.23 -19.96 -4.23
C ASN A 379 -14.34 -18.70 -5.12
N THR A 380 -14.17 -17.48 -4.60
CA THR A 380 -14.17 -16.23 -5.43
C THR A 380 -12.78 -15.70 -5.78
N HIS A 381 -11.72 -16.32 -5.24
CA HIS A 381 -10.35 -15.84 -5.37
C HIS A 381 -9.53 -16.72 -6.32
N HIS A 382 -9.44 -16.32 -7.59
CA HIS A 382 -8.76 -17.05 -8.66
C HIS A 382 -7.51 -16.32 -9.16
N THR A 383 -6.44 -17.09 -9.35
CA THR A 383 -5.26 -16.68 -10.09
C THR A 383 -5.46 -16.87 -11.60
N ALA A 384 -4.71 -16.13 -12.41
CA ALA A 384 -4.71 -16.32 -13.87
C ALA A 384 -4.34 -17.76 -14.31
N THR A 385 -3.58 -18.48 -13.47
CA THR A 385 -3.21 -19.88 -13.72
C THR A 385 -4.39 -20.82 -13.47
N GLU A 386 -5.14 -20.63 -12.39
CA GLU A 386 -6.35 -21.42 -12.09
C GLU A 386 -7.43 -21.19 -13.15
N ILE A 387 -7.64 -19.93 -13.59
CA ILE A 387 -8.56 -19.61 -14.71
C ILE A 387 -8.12 -20.29 -16.01
N SER A 388 -6.83 -20.21 -16.35
CA SER A 388 -6.30 -20.86 -17.56
C SER A 388 -6.45 -22.39 -17.53
N GLN A 389 -6.26 -22.99 -16.35
CA GLN A 389 -6.47 -24.43 -16.13
C GLN A 389 -7.95 -24.80 -16.24
N LEU A 390 -8.84 -24.05 -15.60
CA LEU A 390 -10.29 -24.26 -15.69
C LEU A 390 -10.79 -24.15 -17.13
N ARG A 391 -10.34 -23.13 -17.88
CA ARG A 391 -10.62 -22.97 -19.31
C ARG A 391 -10.15 -24.19 -20.12
N SER A 392 -8.91 -24.65 -19.91
CA SER A 392 -8.36 -25.83 -20.57
C SER A 392 -9.16 -27.11 -20.26
N ASP A 393 -9.59 -27.28 -19.01
CA ASP A 393 -10.40 -28.41 -18.58
C ASP A 393 -11.82 -28.35 -19.16
N LEU A 394 -12.43 -27.16 -19.23
CA LEU A 394 -13.73 -26.95 -19.89
C LEU A 394 -13.64 -27.29 -21.39
N VAL A 395 -12.63 -26.79 -22.11
CA VAL A 395 -12.37 -27.15 -23.53
C VAL A 395 -12.28 -28.67 -23.70
N THR A 396 -11.46 -29.32 -22.88
CA THR A 396 -11.18 -30.76 -22.98
C THR A 396 -12.40 -31.63 -22.64
N ARG A 397 -13.16 -31.26 -21.61
CA ARG A 397 -14.27 -32.09 -21.08
C ARG A 397 -15.60 -31.84 -21.78
N THR A 398 -15.87 -30.62 -22.22
CA THR A 398 -17.18 -30.23 -22.78
C THR A 398 -17.21 -30.19 -24.30
N GLN A 399 -16.05 -30.01 -24.95
CA GLN A 399 -15.93 -29.76 -26.40
C GLN A 399 -16.75 -28.55 -26.89
N LEU A 400 -17.11 -27.62 -25.99
CA LEU A 400 -17.79 -26.39 -26.34
C LEU A 400 -16.86 -25.45 -27.14
N PRO A 401 -17.40 -24.63 -28.07
CA PRO A 401 -16.68 -23.51 -28.65
C PRO A 401 -16.15 -22.56 -27.56
N ASN A 402 -15.02 -21.91 -27.84
CA ASN A 402 -14.38 -20.98 -26.89
C ASN A 402 -15.35 -19.88 -26.42
N GLU A 403 -16.21 -19.40 -27.31
CA GLU A 403 -17.20 -18.36 -27.06
C GLU A 403 -18.26 -18.75 -26.02
N LEU A 404 -18.58 -20.05 -25.91
CA LEU A 404 -19.48 -20.56 -24.86
C LEU A 404 -18.72 -20.84 -23.56
N ILE A 405 -17.44 -21.20 -23.65
CA ILE A 405 -16.59 -21.39 -22.46
C ILE A 405 -16.30 -20.04 -21.80
N ASP A 406 -16.01 -19.00 -22.59
CA ASP A 406 -15.81 -17.64 -22.10
C ASP A 406 -17.05 -17.13 -21.36
N ARG A 407 -18.25 -17.33 -21.92
CA ARG A 407 -19.51 -17.03 -21.21
C ARG A 407 -19.72 -17.84 -19.93
N VAL A 408 -19.32 -19.11 -19.89
CA VAL A 408 -19.42 -19.93 -18.67
C VAL A 408 -18.44 -19.48 -17.60
N LEU A 409 -17.27 -18.95 -18.00
CA LEU A 409 -16.32 -18.34 -17.07
C LEU A 409 -16.85 -16.99 -16.56
N GLU A 410 -17.35 -16.13 -17.45
CA GLU A 410 -17.97 -14.83 -17.15
C GLU A 410 -19.18 -14.95 -16.20
N GLU A 411 -20.18 -15.77 -16.54
CA GLU A 411 -21.35 -16.05 -15.69
C GLU A 411 -20.99 -16.73 -14.35
N GLY A 412 -19.77 -17.26 -14.23
CA GLY A 412 -19.25 -17.85 -13.01
C GLY A 412 -18.30 -16.96 -12.21
N GLU A 413 -17.97 -15.75 -12.67
CA GLU A 413 -16.93 -14.86 -12.11
C GLU A 413 -15.50 -15.47 -12.16
N TYR A 414 -15.21 -16.32 -13.15
CA TYR A 414 -13.91 -16.94 -13.46
C TYR A 414 -13.21 -16.35 -14.71
N ASP A 415 -13.71 -15.26 -15.27
CA ASP A 415 -13.12 -14.59 -16.44
C ASP A 415 -11.86 -13.78 -16.08
N THR A 416 -11.86 -13.14 -14.91
CA THR A 416 -10.85 -12.17 -14.49
C THR A 416 -10.09 -12.63 -13.24
N PRO A 417 -8.74 -12.58 -13.20
CA PRO A 417 -7.97 -12.93 -12.00
C PRO A 417 -8.25 -11.98 -10.82
N THR A 418 -8.78 -12.52 -9.73
CA THR A 418 -9.12 -11.77 -8.51
C THR A 418 -8.02 -11.81 -7.43
N ARG A 419 -6.93 -12.57 -7.63
CA ARG A 419 -5.71 -12.50 -6.79
C ARG A 419 -4.40 -12.79 -7.55
N LEU A 420 -3.32 -12.17 -7.10
CA LEU A 420 -1.95 -12.45 -7.58
C LEU A 420 -1.26 -13.60 -6.83
N LEU A 421 -1.52 -13.76 -5.53
CA LEU A 421 -0.84 -14.73 -4.67
C LEU A 421 -1.27 -16.18 -4.96
N GLN A 422 -0.31 -17.09 -5.15
CA GLN A 422 -0.56 -18.52 -5.38
C GLN A 422 -1.18 -19.20 -4.15
N ILE A 423 -0.63 -18.94 -2.96
CA ILE A 423 -1.32 -19.27 -1.70
C ILE A 423 -2.13 -18.05 -1.29
N PRO A 424 -3.47 -18.13 -1.17
CA PRO A 424 -4.30 -16.99 -0.83
C PRO A 424 -3.85 -16.38 0.51
N HIS A 425 -3.81 -15.06 0.57
CA HIS A 425 -3.63 -14.26 1.79
C HIS A 425 -2.42 -14.56 2.71
N ASP A 426 -1.43 -15.39 2.30
CA ASP A 426 -0.12 -15.51 2.97
C ASP A 426 0.99 -14.96 2.05
N PRO A 427 1.15 -13.63 1.91
CA PRO A 427 2.21 -13.04 1.09
C PRO A 427 3.61 -13.53 1.48
N LEU A 428 3.83 -13.86 2.75
CA LEU A 428 5.10 -14.42 3.24
C LEU A 428 5.22 -15.94 3.08
N HIS A 429 4.36 -16.59 2.28
CA HIS A 429 4.50 -18.00 1.91
C HIS A 429 5.68 -18.18 0.93
N PRO A 430 6.52 -19.24 1.05
CA PRO A 430 7.65 -19.45 0.13
C PRO A 430 7.28 -19.48 -1.37
N ALA A 431 6.11 -20.02 -1.71
CA ALA A 431 5.60 -20.03 -3.09
C ALA A 431 5.26 -18.63 -3.63
N ASN A 432 4.86 -17.70 -2.75
CA ASN A 432 4.48 -16.33 -3.09
C ASN A 432 5.68 -15.38 -3.19
N ARG A 433 6.90 -15.82 -2.85
CA ARG A 433 8.12 -14.99 -2.78
C ARG A 433 8.36 -14.12 -4.02
N LYS A 434 8.07 -14.63 -5.21
CA LYS A 434 8.29 -13.90 -6.47
C LYS A 434 7.34 -12.70 -6.60
N GLU A 435 6.05 -12.91 -6.40
CA GLU A 435 5.04 -11.85 -6.51
C GLU A 435 5.13 -10.88 -5.32
N LEU A 436 5.48 -11.35 -4.12
CA LEU A 436 5.85 -10.49 -2.98
C LEU A 436 7.02 -9.55 -3.32
N HIS A 437 8.08 -10.07 -3.94
CA HIS A 437 9.25 -9.27 -4.30
C HIS A 437 8.87 -8.18 -5.31
N LYS A 438 8.18 -8.56 -6.40
CA LYS A 438 7.66 -7.63 -7.41
C LYS A 438 6.78 -6.53 -6.77
N TYR A 439 5.84 -6.91 -5.92
CA TYR A 439 4.95 -5.98 -5.23
C TYR A 439 5.71 -4.99 -4.33
N LEU A 440 6.78 -5.44 -3.66
CA LEU A 440 7.61 -4.57 -2.83
C LEU A 440 8.54 -3.66 -3.65
N GLU A 441 9.00 -4.10 -4.82
CA GLU A 441 9.67 -3.24 -5.80
C GLU A 441 8.71 -2.18 -6.35
N GLU A 442 7.47 -2.54 -6.66
CA GLU A 442 6.41 -1.61 -7.10
C GLU A 442 6.06 -0.61 -5.99
N CYS A 443 5.86 -1.04 -4.74
CA CYS A 443 5.66 -0.15 -3.60
C CYS A 443 6.84 0.83 -3.45
N TRP A 444 8.09 0.35 -3.49
CA TRP A 444 9.25 1.23 -3.39
C TRP A 444 9.33 2.23 -4.55
N ALA A 445 9.04 1.78 -5.78
CA ALA A 445 9.02 2.65 -6.95
C ALA A 445 7.98 3.77 -6.80
N LEU A 446 6.85 3.53 -6.13
CA LEU A 446 5.86 4.58 -5.87
C LEU A 446 6.37 5.64 -4.89
N LEU A 447 7.06 5.25 -3.81
CA LEU A 447 7.70 6.21 -2.89
C LEU A 447 8.67 7.13 -3.65
N VAL A 448 9.50 6.52 -4.51
CA VAL A 448 10.48 7.22 -5.35
C VAL A 448 9.80 8.17 -6.36
N ARG A 449 8.71 7.74 -7.01
CA ARG A 449 7.96 8.57 -7.97
C ARG A 449 7.29 9.75 -7.27
N SER A 450 6.64 9.53 -6.13
CA SER A 450 5.98 10.61 -5.37
C SER A 450 6.97 11.69 -4.92
N GLU A 451 8.15 11.29 -4.42
CA GLU A 451 9.23 12.23 -4.07
C GLU A 451 9.68 13.08 -5.27
N ILE A 452 9.79 12.49 -6.46
CA ILE A 452 10.13 13.23 -7.69
C ILE A 452 9.04 14.25 -8.05
N LEU A 453 7.76 13.87 -7.94
CA LEU A 453 6.62 14.72 -8.32
C LEU A 453 6.46 15.91 -7.38
N VAL A 454 6.57 15.70 -6.06
CA VAL A 454 6.52 16.79 -5.08
C VAL A 454 7.64 17.81 -5.32
N ARG A 455 8.88 17.33 -5.55
CA ARG A 455 10.00 18.21 -5.92
C ARG A 455 9.77 18.97 -7.23
N ALA A 456 9.14 18.35 -8.23
CA ALA A 456 8.82 19.01 -9.50
C ALA A 456 7.80 20.14 -9.32
N LEU A 457 6.72 19.90 -8.55
CA LEU A 457 5.71 20.90 -8.21
C LEU A 457 6.31 22.08 -7.42
N ASN A 458 7.17 21.81 -6.43
CA ASN A 458 7.85 22.84 -5.63
C ASN A 458 8.85 23.68 -6.43
N SER A 459 9.61 23.04 -7.32
CA SER A 459 10.59 23.73 -8.17
C SER A 459 9.91 24.78 -9.05
N ARG A 460 8.68 24.51 -9.51
CA ARG A 460 7.85 25.49 -10.24
C ARG A 460 7.47 26.68 -9.36
N ARG A 461 6.90 26.46 -8.17
CA ARG A 461 6.54 27.56 -7.22
C ARG A 461 7.73 28.50 -6.97
N SER A 462 8.90 27.91 -6.74
CA SER A 462 10.17 28.66 -6.56
C SER A 462 10.62 29.46 -7.79
N ALA A 463 10.22 29.08 -9.00
CA ALA A 463 10.51 29.81 -10.23
C ALA A 463 9.46 30.91 -10.50
N THR A 464 8.18 30.61 -10.32
CA THR A 464 7.08 31.59 -10.47
C THR A 464 7.22 32.75 -9.49
N ALA A 465 7.54 32.49 -8.23
CA ALA A 465 7.79 33.53 -7.22
C ALA A 465 8.98 34.45 -7.58
N ARG A 466 9.99 33.94 -8.30
CA ARG A 466 11.12 34.74 -8.80
C ARG A 466 10.77 35.55 -10.04
N ALA A 467 9.83 35.08 -10.87
CA ALA A 467 9.38 35.79 -12.07
C ALA A 467 8.36 36.90 -11.74
N GLY A 468 7.49 36.69 -10.73
CA GLY A 468 6.48 37.65 -10.28
C GLY A 468 7.02 38.90 -9.57
N GLY A 469 8.33 39.02 -9.36
CA GLY A 469 8.97 40.18 -8.75
C GLY A 469 9.05 41.44 -9.61
N VAL A 470 8.40 41.45 -10.79
CA VAL A 470 8.27 42.62 -11.66
C VAL A 470 6.82 43.09 -11.62
N ALA A 471 6.61 44.30 -11.08
CA ALA A 471 5.28 44.86 -10.87
C ALA A 471 4.45 44.93 -12.16
N SER A 472 3.26 44.31 -12.13
CA SER A 472 2.23 44.50 -13.15
C SER A 472 1.42 45.77 -12.83
N ASP A 473 1.73 46.87 -13.52
CA ASP A 473 0.97 48.13 -13.45
C ASP A 473 -0.42 47.99 -14.11
N HIS A 474 -1.32 47.21 -13.50
CA HIS A 474 -2.74 47.11 -13.86
C HIS A 474 -3.63 47.43 -12.65
N PRO A 475 -4.05 48.69 -12.48
CA PRO A 475 -4.99 49.06 -11.43
C PRO A 475 -6.43 48.79 -11.91
N GLY A 476 -7.07 47.72 -11.41
CA GLY A 476 -8.50 47.53 -11.70
C GLY A 476 -9.17 46.21 -11.31
N GLU A 477 -8.43 45.12 -11.13
CA GLU A 477 -9.00 43.84 -10.73
C GLU A 477 -8.64 43.49 -9.28
N ASP A 478 -9.65 43.44 -8.41
CA ASP A 478 -9.56 42.86 -7.07
C ASP A 478 -9.29 41.35 -7.22
N THR A 479 -8.02 40.98 -7.31
CA THR A 479 -7.62 39.60 -7.03
C THR A 479 -7.98 39.32 -5.57
N GLY A 480 -8.85 38.33 -5.36
CA GLY A 480 -9.24 37.88 -4.02
C GLY A 480 -8.04 37.51 -3.14
N PRO A 481 -8.24 37.30 -1.83
CA PRO A 481 -7.16 37.11 -0.86
C PRO A 481 -6.20 36.03 -1.36
N GLY A 482 -4.96 36.45 -1.67
CA GLY A 482 -3.93 35.55 -2.17
C GLY A 482 -3.63 34.50 -1.12
N ILE A 483 -4.19 33.30 -1.30
CA ILE A 483 -3.89 32.15 -0.46
C ILE A 483 -2.42 31.78 -0.74
N GLU A 484 -1.54 32.22 0.17
CA GLU A 484 -0.13 31.87 0.15
C GLU A 484 -0.01 30.38 0.52
N MET A 485 -0.15 29.52 -0.48
CA MET A 485 -0.17 28.07 -0.29
C MET A 485 1.20 27.54 0.14
N ASP A 486 1.23 26.95 1.34
CA ASP A 486 2.40 26.31 1.94
C ASP A 486 3.09 25.31 1.00
N VAL A 487 4.41 25.18 1.11
CA VAL A 487 5.24 24.26 0.30
C VAL A 487 4.81 22.81 0.52
N VAL A 488 4.26 22.15 -0.52
CA VAL A 488 4.00 20.70 -0.51
C VAL A 488 5.29 20.00 -0.12
N ASN A 489 5.32 19.21 0.95
CA ASN A 489 6.52 18.42 1.22
C ASN A 489 6.14 17.10 1.84
N ILE A 490 6.60 15.99 1.25
CA ILE A 490 6.54 14.70 1.92
C ILE A 490 7.71 14.68 2.90
N ASP A 491 7.44 15.02 4.17
CA ASP A 491 8.39 14.74 5.21
C ASP A 491 8.41 13.23 5.50
N TRP A 492 9.24 12.52 4.74
CA TRP A 492 9.46 11.09 4.91
C TRP A 492 9.88 10.69 6.33
N GLU A 493 10.52 11.56 7.10
CA GLU A 493 10.92 11.23 8.48
C GLU A 493 9.69 11.16 9.39
N THR A 494 8.79 12.14 9.26
CA THR A 494 7.46 12.14 9.90
C THR A 494 6.59 11.00 9.39
N GLU A 495 6.43 10.81 8.07
CA GLU A 495 5.62 9.72 7.50
C GLU A 495 6.06 8.33 7.97
N ILE A 496 7.35 7.99 7.85
CA ILE A 496 7.88 6.69 8.30
C ILE A 496 7.70 6.54 9.82
N GLY A 497 7.91 7.62 10.57
CA GLY A 497 7.66 7.68 12.01
C GLY A 497 6.21 7.36 12.37
N GLU A 498 5.25 8.00 11.70
CA GLU A 498 3.82 7.75 11.91
C GLU A 498 3.41 6.33 11.54
N VAL A 499 3.92 5.76 10.45
CA VAL A 499 3.63 4.36 10.07
C VAL A 499 4.11 3.40 11.16
N ILE A 500 5.37 3.54 11.61
CA ILE A 500 5.95 2.72 12.67
C ILE A 500 5.17 2.90 14.00
N GLN A 501 4.78 4.13 14.31
CA GLN A 501 4.03 4.47 15.51
C GLN A 501 2.61 3.90 15.51
N LYS A 502 1.88 3.97 14.38
CA LYS A 502 0.50 3.47 14.25
C LYS A 502 0.47 1.94 14.33
N LEU A 503 1.37 1.26 13.62
CA LEU A 503 1.44 -0.21 13.58
C LEU A 503 1.85 -0.86 14.92
N PHE A 504 2.82 -0.28 15.64
CA PHE A 504 3.51 -0.95 16.77
C PHE A 504 3.47 -0.17 18.10
N GLY A 505 3.00 1.07 18.08
CA GLY A 505 2.86 1.92 19.26
C GLY A 505 1.54 1.69 19.97
N CYS A 506 1.59 1.38 21.27
CA CYS A 506 0.42 1.60 22.11
C CYS A 506 0.28 3.09 22.43
N THR A 507 -0.88 3.69 22.16
CA THR A 507 -1.24 5.05 22.61
C THR A 507 -1.00 5.26 24.10
N CYS A 508 -1.33 4.25 24.91
CA CYS A 508 -1.02 4.17 26.34
C CYS A 508 0.47 4.29 26.74
N CYS A 509 1.38 3.97 25.81
CA CYS A 509 2.83 3.98 26.01
C CYS A 509 3.50 5.18 25.33
N LEU A 510 2.86 5.76 24.31
CA LEU A 510 3.27 7.03 23.71
C LEU A 510 3.22 8.16 24.75
N ASP A 511 2.24 8.14 25.66
CA ASP A 511 2.21 9.03 26.83
C ASP A 511 3.39 8.82 27.80
N LYS A 512 4.02 7.64 27.83
CA LYS A 512 5.24 7.41 28.62
C LYS A 512 6.49 7.90 27.89
N LEU A 513 6.54 7.79 26.57
CA LEU A 513 7.63 8.35 25.75
C LEU A 513 7.64 9.89 25.84
N LYS A 514 6.47 10.54 25.79
CA LYS A 514 6.33 12.00 26.00
C LYS A 514 6.89 12.53 27.34
N ASN A 515 7.04 11.67 28.35
CA ASN A 515 7.57 12.05 29.67
C ASN A 515 9.08 11.77 29.84
N GLY A 516 9.77 11.30 28.79
CA GLY A 516 11.19 10.98 28.81
C GLY A 516 11.84 11.25 27.46
N GLU A 517 12.21 12.51 27.26
CA GLU A 517 12.80 13.10 26.04
C GLU A 517 11.87 13.13 24.82
N ASP A 518 11.70 14.33 24.27
CA ASP A 518 10.79 14.60 23.17
C ASP A 518 11.32 13.97 21.86
N ILE A 519 10.63 12.93 21.38
CA ILE A 519 10.98 12.24 20.13
C ILE A 519 10.36 12.95 18.91
N GLY A 520 9.63 14.07 19.11
CA GLY A 520 9.15 14.92 18.02
C GLY A 520 8.00 14.35 17.21
N PHE A 521 7.24 13.40 17.74
CA PHE A 521 6.09 12.80 17.05
C PHE A 521 4.85 13.71 17.10
N VAL A 522 4.22 13.90 15.94
CA VAL A 522 3.04 14.76 15.74
C VAL A 522 1.82 14.22 16.50
N ASN A 523 0.93 15.14 16.89
CA ASN A 523 0.10 14.99 18.09
C ASN A 523 -1.41 14.77 17.81
N SER A 524 -1.82 14.57 16.56
CA SER A 524 -3.22 14.78 16.12
C SER A 524 -4.20 13.62 16.38
N LYS A 525 -3.79 12.35 16.27
CA LYS A 525 -4.72 11.19 16.34
C LYS A 525 -4.62 10.33 17.63
N VAL A 526 -4.10 10.90 18.73
CA VAL A 526 -3.93 10.18 20.03
C VAL A 526 -5.16 10.23 20.95
N ASN A 527 -6.01 11.25 20.84
CA ASN A 527 -7.03 11.58 21.86
C ASN A 527 -8.13 10.52 22.06
N THR A 528 -8.70 9.97 20.98
CA THR A 528 -9.80 8.98 21.06
C THR A 528 -9.39 7.72 21.82
N ASN A 529 -8.22 7.17 21.49
CA ASN A 529 -7.68 5.99 22.15
C ASN A 529 -7.23 6.24 23.60
N ALA A 530 -6.76 7.45 23.93
CA ALA A 530 -6.41 7.82 25.30
C ALA A 530 -7.65 7.90 26.21
N GLU A 531 -8.76 8.48 25.71
CA GLU A 531 -10.02 8.50 26.43
C GLU A 531 -10.61 7.09 26.60
N MET A 532 -10.54 6.24 25.57
CA MET A 532 -10.93 4.83 25.65
C MET A 532 -10.10 4.03 26.67
N CYS A 533 -8.78 4.23 26.72
CA CYS A 533 -7.94 3.63 27.76
C CYS A 533 -8.35 4.07 29.17
N SER A 534 -8.81 5.32 29.33
CA SER A 534 -9.36 5.82 30.59
C SER A 534 -10.69 5.14 30.95
N ARG A 535 -11.63 5.05 29.99
CA ARG A 535 -12.92 4.35 30.15
C ARG A 535 -12.74 2.86 30.51
N PHE A 536 -11.78 2.17 29.91
CA PHE A 536 -11.47 0.76 30.22
C PHE A 536 -10.78 0.56 31.59
N ARG A 537 -9.91 1.49 31.99
CA ARG A 537 -9.36 1.51 33.36
C ARG A 537 -10.46 1.79 34.39
N ALA A 538 -11.48 2.57 34.05
CA ALA A 538 -12.65 2.80 34.89
C ALA A 538 -13.57 1.57 34.97
N SER A 539 -13.82 0.87 33.86
CA SER A 539 -14.67 -0.34 33.85
C SER A 539 -14.07 -1.53 34.60
N ARG A 540 -12.74 -1.62 34.70
CA ARG A 540 -12.05 -2.59 35.60
C ARG A 540 -12.28 -2.37 37.11
N LYS A 541 -13.06 -1.36 37.53
CA LYS A 541 -13.55 -1.23 38.92
C LYS A 541 -14.78 -2.11 39.23
N TRP A 542 -14.92 -3.26 38.58
CA TRP A 542 -15.90 -4.29 38.97
C TRP A 542 -15.22 -5.43 39.75
N PRO A 543 -15.74 -5.81 40.93
CA PRO A 543 -15.07 -6.77 41.79
C PRO A 543 -15.41 -8.21 41.38
N TYR A 544 -14.43 -8.93 40.84
CA TYR A 544 -14.44 -10.39 40.86
C TYR A 544 -13.41 -10.92 41.86
N ASN A 545 -13.83 -10.93 43.13
CA ASN A 545 -13.42 -11.94 44.09
C ASN A 545 -14.56 -12.96 44.20
N ASN A 546 -14.35 -14.16 43.66
CA ASN A 546 -14.89 -15.44 44.11
C ASN A 546 -14.27 -16.55 43.26
#